data_AF-Q2V4G1-F1
#
_entry.id   AF-Q2V4G1-F1
#
_cell.length_a   1.000
_cell.length_b   1.000
_cell.length_c   1.000
_cell.angle_alpha   90.00
_cell.angle_beta   90.00
_cell.angle_gamma   90.00
#
_symmetry.space_group_name_H-M   'P 1'
#
loop_
_entity.id
_entity.type
_entity.pdbx_description
1 polymer ?
#
loop_
_entity_poly.entity_id
_entity_poly.type
_entity_poly.pdbx_seq_one_letter_code
_entity_poly.pdbx_strand_id
1 'polypeptide(L)'
;MDIRKTYVIIFFVGILTISFSSYNIGQTRLVVIQEQEPHCIGPCEIAFGNRPCNEECTSQQYAYGFCDYQTKGEDNPQCCCYTS
;
A
#
# COMPACT_ATOMS: atom_id res chain seq x y z
N MET A 1 -41.80 15.65 33.91
CA MET A 1 -40.56 14.85 34.11
C MET A 1 -39.84 14.69 32.76
N ASP A 2 -39.91 15.71 31.90
CA ASP A 2 -39.77 15.55 30.45
C ASP A 2 -38.43 16.06 29.93
N ILE A 3 -37.94 17.16 30.50
CA ILE A 3 -36.66 17.78 30.10
C ILE A 3 -35.48 16.83 30.29
N ARG A 4 -35.51 16.01 31.35
CA ARG A 4 -34.43 15.03 31.63
C ARG A 4 -34.38 13.92 30.58
N LYS A 5 -35.53 13.51 30.02
CA LYS A 5 -35.58 12.45 29.00
C LYS A 5 -34.98 12.92 27.68
N THR A 6 -35.24 14.16 27.28
CA THR A 6 -34.69 14.74 26.05
C THR A 6 -33.17 14.88 26.09
N TYR A 7 -32.60 15.30 27.22
CA TYR A 7 -31.15 15.49 27.35
C TYR A 7 -30.38 14.17 27.21
N VAL A 8 -30.90 13.09 27.82
CA VAL A 8 -30.31 11.75 27.73
C VAL A 8 -30.32 11.25 26.28
N ILE A 9 -31.43 11.45 25.55
CA ILE A 9 -31.53 11.02 24.14
C ILE A 9 -30.49 11.74 23.27
N ILE A 10 -30.35 13.06 23.43
CA ILE A 10 -29.35 13.84 22.66
C ILE A 10 -27.93 13.34 22.96
N PHE A 11 -27.62 13.06 24.23
CA PHE A 11 -26.31 12.57 24.62
C PHE A 11 -25.97 11.20 24.00
N PHE A 12 -26.93 10.27 23.97
CA PHE A 12 -26.72 8.96 23.34
C PHE A 12 -26.54 9.05 21.81
N VAL A 13 -27.32 9.90 21.12
CA VAL A 13 -27.20 10.10 19.67
C VAL A 13 -25.86 10.76 19.31
N GLY A 14 -25.37 11.69 20.14
CA GLY A 14 -24.08 12.35 19.96
C GLY A 14 -22.88 11.40 20.09
N ILE A 15 -22.90 10.46 21.05
CA ILE A 15 -21.80 9.50 21.20
C ILE A 15 -21.78 8.50 20.03
N LEU A 16 -22.95 8.01 19.60
CA LEU A 16 -23.06 7.07 18.48
C LEU A 16 -22.49 7.66 17.18
N THR A 17 -22.79 8.92 16.86
CA THR A 17 -22.30 9.57 15.64
C THR A 17 -20.78 9.74 15.61
N ILE A 18 -20.14 10.00 16.76
CA ILE A 18 -18.67 10.04 16.87
C ILE A 18 -18.09 8.63 16.65
N SER A 19 -18.66 7.59 17.27
CA SER A 19 -18.20 6.22 17.10
C SER A 19 -18.31 5.71 15.66
N PHE A 20 -19.37 6.03 14.92
CA PHE A 20 -19.49 5.67 13.50
C PHE A 20 -18.48 6.40 12.62
N SER A 21 -18.15 7.66 12.95
CA SER A 21 -17.13 8.41 12.23
C SER A 21 -15.73 7.80 12.48
N SER A 22 -15.41 7.43 13.72
CA SER A 22 -14.14 6.78 14.07
C SER A 22 -14.03 5.35 13.55
N TYR A 23 -15.12 4.58 13.49
CA TYR A 23 -15.09 3.22 12.94
C TYR A 23 -14.86 3.21 11.42
N ASN A 24 -15.49 4.14 10.69
CA ASN A 24 -15.24 4.28 9.26
C ASN A 24 -13.80 4.76 8.99
N ILE A 25 -13.26 5.68 9.80
CA ILE A 25 -11.85 6.11 9.68
C ILE A 25 -10.88 4.99 10.07
N GLY A 26 -11.26 4.11 11.01
CA GLY A 26 -10.47 2.97 11.44
C GLY A 26 -10.34 1.88 10.38
N GLN A 27 -11.41 1.61 9.61
CA GLN A 27 -11.34 0.68 8.48
C GLN A 27 -10.63 1.26 7.26
N THR A 28 -10.66 2.59 7.05
CA THR A 28 -9.86 3.21 5.97
C THR A 28 -8.36 3.22 6.27
N ARG A 29 -7.95 2.96 7.52
CA ARG A 29 -6.53 2.78 7.89
C ARG A 29 -6.02 1.34 7.78
N LEU A 30 -6.84 0.41 7.28
CA LEU A 30 -6.35 -0.59 6.32
C LEU A 30 -6.05 0.14 5.00
N VAL A 31 -5.15 1.13 5.06
CA VAL A 31 -4.10 1.17 4.05
C VAL A 31 -3.46 -0.18 4.28
N VAL A 32 -3.94 -1.13 3.49
CA VAL A 32 -3.21 -2.32 3.14
C VAL A 32 -1.85 -1.72 2.78
N ILE A 33 -0.94 -1.75 3.74
CA ILE A 33 0.46 -1.98 3.45
C ILE A 33 0.35 -3.33 2.76
N GLN A 34 -0.02 -3.30 1.48
CA GLN A 34 0.30 -4.35 0.56
C GLN A 34 1.79 -4.35 0.78
N GLU A 35 2.26 -5.34 1.53
CA GLU A 35 3.62 -5.81 1.41
C GLU A 35 3.74 -6.03 -0.09
N GLN A 36 4.18 -4.98 -0.78
CA GLN A 36 3.94 -4.78 -2.19
C GLN A 36 4.91 -5.74 -2.82
N GLU A 37 4.43 -6.96 -3.04
CA GLU A 37 5.22 -8.07 -3.53
C GLU A 37 5.99 -7.54 -4.75
N PRO A 38 7.32 -7.71 -4.80
CA PRO A 38 8.14 -7.14 -5.87
C PRO A 38 7.49 -7.42 -7.22
N HIS A 39 7.15 -6.36 -7.95
CA HIS A 39 6.54 -6.52 -9.26
C HIS A 39 7.62 -6.82 -10.27
N CYS A 40 7.81 -8.10 -10.59
CA CYS A 40 8.81 -8.51 -11.56
C CYS A 40 8.25 -8.40 -12.98
N ILE A 41 8.81 -7.49 -13.78
CA ILE A 41 8.28 -7.08 -15.08
C ILE A 41 8.88 -7.84 -16.26
N GLY A 42 10.02 -8.51 -16.09
CA GLY A 42 10.66 -9.25 -17.18
C GLY A 42 12.12 -9.61 -16.92
N PRO A 43 12.82 -10.15 -17.94
CA PRO A 43 14.25 -10.42 -17.85
C PRO A 43 15.04 -9.12 -17.70
N CYS A 44 16.11 -9.16 -16.91
CA CYS A 44 17.03 -8.04 -16.77
C CYS A 44 18.17 -8.11 -17.80
N GLU A 45 18.46 -6.97 -18.41
CA GLU A 45 19.61 -6.83 -19.31
C GLU A 45 20.90 -6.61 -18.52
N ILE A 46 21.74 -7.65 -18.44
CA ILE A 46 22.98 -7.66 -17.64
C ILE A 46 23.98 -6.59 -18.13
N ALA A 47 23.95 -6.23 -19.42
CA ALA A 47 24.93 -5.35 -20.05
C ALA A 47 25.07 -3.97 -19.38
N PHE A 48 24.03 -3.48 -18.70
CA PHE A 48 24.01 -2.17 -18.06
C PHE A 48 23.69 -2.24 -16.55
N GLY A 49 23.82 -3.43 -15.96
CA GLY A 49 23.43 -3.68 -14.57
C GLY A 49 21.96 -3.35 -14.32
N ASN A 50 21.65 -2.78 -13.15
CA ASN A 50 20.28 -2.47 -12.77
C ASN A 50 19.69 -1.23 -13.46
N ARG A 51 20.45 -0.50 -14.28
CA ARG A 51 20.02 0.80 -14.81
C ARG A 51 18.76 0.71 -15.70
N PRO A 52 18.69 -0.18 -16.71
CA PRO A 52 17.49 -0.30 -17.55
C PRO A 52 16.28 -0.72 -16.72
N CYS A 53 16.49 -1.66 -15.79
CA CYS A 53 15.46 -2.10 -14.86
C CYS A 53 14.93 -0.94 -14.00
N ASN A 54 15.82 -0.13 -13.44
CA ASN A 54 15.43 1.01 -12.63
C ASN A 54 14.72 2.10 -13.44
N GLU A 55 15.16 2.40 -14.67
CA GLU A 55 14.49 3.35 -15.57
C GLU A 55 13.07 2.88 -15.91
N GLU A 56 12.89 1.59 -16.23
CA GLU A 56 11.59 1.00 -16.53
C GLU A 56 10.66 1.03 -15.30
N CYS A 57 11.15 0.61 -14.13
CA CYS A 57 10.39 0.66 -12.88
C CYS A 57 10.00 2.11 -12.52
N THR A 58 10.91 3.08 -12.68
CA THR A 58 10.62 4.50 -12.45
C THR A 58 9.54 5.02 -13.41
N SER A 59 9.56 4.58 -14.67
CA SER A 59 8.53 4.93 -15.66
C SER A 59 7.14 4.43 -15.24
N GLN A 60 7.09 3.30 -14.53
CA GLN A 60 5.89 2.69 -13.97
C GLN A 60 5.57 3.18 -12.54
N GLN A 61 6.19 4.28 -12.09
CA GLN A 61 5.98 4.92 -10.79
C GLN A 61 6.47 4.11 -9.57
N TYR A 62 7.37 3.16 -9.77
CA TYR A 62 8.07 2.50 -8.66
C TYR A 62 9.27 3.32 -8.21
N ALA A 63 9.68 3.14 -6.94
CA ALA A 63 10.78 3.89 -6.35
C ALA A 63 12.15 3.33 -6.75
N TYR A 64 12.22 2.02 -6.97
CA TYR A 64 13.47 1.33 -7.33
C TYR A 64 13.20 0.07 -8.16
N GLY A 65 14.12 -0.22 -9.08
CA GLY A 65 14.17 -1.46 -9.85
C GLY A 65 15.51 -2.18 -9.67
N PHE A 66 15.48 -3.47 -9.33
CA PHE A 66 16.67 -4.30 -9.20
C PHE A 66 16.54 -5.60 -9.98
N CYS A 67 17.67 -6.08 -10.48
CA CYS A 67 17.74 -7.40 -11.09
C CYS A 67 17.87 -8.46 -9.98
N ASP A 68 16.81 -9.22 -9.77
CA ASP A 68 16.76 -10.36 -8.87
C ASP A 68 17.32 -11.61 -9.58
N TYR A 69 18.43 -12.11 -9.05
CA TYR A 69 19.10 -13.32 -9.52
C TYR A 69 18.53 -14.59 -8.84
N GLN A 70 17.78 -14.44 -7.74
CA GLN A 70 17.24 -15.55 -6.96
C GLN A 70 15.99 -16.15 -7.61
N THR A 71 15.21 -15.36 -8.38
CA THR A 71 13.94 -15.85 -8.93
C THR A 71 14.11 -16.88 -10.05
N LYS A 72 15.10 -16.69 -10.93
CA LYS A 72 15.30 -17.52 -12.14
C LYS A 72 16.74 -18.01 -12.33
N GLY A 73 17.65 -17.67 -11.42
CA GLY A 73 19.07 -18.03 -11.48
C GLY A 73 19.96 -16.94 -12.08
N GLU A 74 21.26 -17.09 -11.90
CA GLU A 74 22.27 -16.09 -12.29
C GLU A 74 22.28 -15.77 -13.79
N ASP A 75 21.95 -16.75 -14.64
CA ASP A 75 21.95 -16.61 -16.10
C ASP A 75 20.74 -15.85 -16.65
N ASN A 76 19.66 -15.71 -15.87
CA ASN A 76 18.42 -15.09 -16.33
C ASN A 76 17.74 -14.26 -15.23
N PRO A 77 18.41 -13.21 -14.71
CA PRO A 77 17.86 -12.38 -13.65
C PRO A 77 16.53 -11.74 -14.08
N GLN A 78 15.64 -11.52 -13.12
CA GLN A 78 14.37 -10.82 -13.35
C GLN A 78 14.48 -9.38 -12.85
N CYS A 79 14.04 -8.42 -13.66
CA CYS A 79 13.86 -7.06 -13.18
C CYS A 79 12.62 -7.00 -12.28
N CYS A 80 12.82 -6.66 -11.00
CA CYS A 80 11.78 -6.51 -10.01
C CYS A 80 11.70 -5.07 -9.50
N CYS A 81 10.50 -4.51 -9.60
CA CYS A 81 10.16 -3.17 -9.18
C CYS A 81 9.57 -3.19 -7.78
N TYR A 82 9.94 -2.20 -6.99
CA TYR A 82 9.47 -2.08 -5.63
C TYR A 82 9.01 -0.65 -5.35
N THR A 83 7.99 -0.55 -4.52
CA THR A 83 7.49 0.70 -3.99
C THR A 83 8.09 0.94 -2.61
N SER A 84 8.48 2.18 -2.34
CA SER A 84 8.90 2.59 -1.01
C SER A 84 7.77 2.47 0.01
#